data_AF-A0A7S0NZM1-F1
#
_entry.id   AF-A0A7S0NZM1-F1
#
_cell.length_a   1.000
_cell.length_b   1.000
_cell.length_c   1.000
_cell.angle_alpha   90.00
_cell.angle_beta   90.00
_cell.angle_gamma   90.00
#
_symmetry.space_group_name_H-M   'P 1'
#
loop_
_entity.id
_entity.type
_entity.pdbx_description
1 polymer ?
#
loop_
_entity_poly.entity_id
_entity_poly.type
_entity_poly.pdbx_seq_one_letter_code
_entity_poly.pdbx_strand_id
1 'polypeptide(L)'
;AAEWHDAPVCSLLGGVRQEAGERVATVDAFGRDNGAQLLATPTELEKLALHAESFEGACVDLRDAVRRIEAGLFGERVGDLIAYQALDFQKQDGITEVEESLQANAIERRLNDALFAAEARGEVVVPRRVALVSCVSNFTNFLDLSRKVLRNIEMGVPVLVLSRSNTAQHSFRWAAMVNNALAEAGLDTHLFSFASASLDQQQRLLA
;
A
#
# COMPACT_ATOMS: atom_id res chain seq x y z
N ALA A 1 -9.63 21.40 11.90
CA ALA A 1 -9.40 20.75 10.60
C ALA A 1 -10.42 19.63 10.51
N ALA A 2 -11.12 19.46 9.39
CA ALA A 2 -11.88 18.22 9.17
C ALA A 2 -10.89 17.08 9.38
N GLU A 3 -11.21 16.22 10.32
CA GLU A 3 -10.27 15.28 10.87
C GLU A 3 -10.08 14.23 9.75
N TRP A 4 -8.84 13.95 9.35
CA TRP A 4 -8.50 13.13 8.18
C TRP A 4 -9.18 11.73 8.14
N HIS A 5 -9.78 11.30 9.25
CA HIS A 5 -10.68 10.15 9.36
C HIS A 5 -12.04 10.31 8.64
N ASP A 6 -12.48 11.56 8.38
CA ASP A 6 -13.75 11.89 7.72
C ASP A 6 -13.66 11.79 6.19
N ALA A 7 -12.45 11.87 5.64
CA ALA A 7 -12.22 11.80 4.21
C ALA A 7 -12.51 10.37 3.72
N PRO A 8 -13.32 10.20 2.67
CA PRO A 8 -13.60 8.87 2.17
C PRO A 8 -12.32 8.23 1.60
N VAL A 9 -12.25 6.91 1.71
CA VAL A 9 -11.30 6.09 0.94
C VAL A 9 -11.48 6.40 -0.53
N CYS A 10 -10.39 6.53 -1.28
CA CYS A 10 -10.44 6.78 -2.71
C CYS A 10 -9.28 6.08 -3.40
N SER A 11 -9.27 6.03 -4.73
CA SER A 11 -8.08 5.53 -5.42
C SER A 11 -6.93 6.55 -5.34
N LEU A 12 -5.70 6.07 -5.32
CA LEU A 12 -4.47 6.86 -5.40
C LEU A 12 -3.70 6.42 -6.64
N LEU A 13 -3.28 7.39 -7.45
CA LEU A 13 -2.42 7.17 -8.62
C LEU A 13 -1.50 8.38 -8.79
N GLY A 14 -0.19 8.16 -8.78
CA GLY A 14 0.80 9.23 -8.98
C GLY A 14 0.67 10.37 -7.96
N GLY A 15 0.38 10.04 -6.71
CA GLY A 15 0.16 11.02 -5.66
C GLY A 15 -1.21 11.71 -5.68
N VAL A 16 -2.05 11.43 -6.68
CA VAL A 16 -3.33 12.11 -6.88
C VAL A 16 -4.50 11.25 -6.40
N ARG A 17 -5.34 11.84 -5.54
CA ARG A 17 -6.62 11.28 -5.09
C ARG A 17 -7.63 11.30 -6.24
N GLN A 18 -8.28 10.17 -6.49
CA GLN A 18 -9.34 10.02 -7.50
C GLN A 18 -10.70 10.03 -6.81
N GLU A 19 -11.44 11.14 -6.91
CA GLU A 19 -12.61 11.41 -6.06
C GLU A 19 -13.93 11.54 -6.83
N ALA A 20 -13.97 11.19 -8.12
CA ALA A 20 -15.18 11.31 -8.94
C ALA A 20 -16.17 10.14 -8.73
N GLY A 21 -15.78 9.17 -7.89
CA GLY A 21 -16.47 7.92 -7.64
C GLY A 21 -17.81 8.02 -6.92
N GLU A 22 -18.57 6.93 -6.97
CA GLU A 22 -19.77 6.77 -6.15
C GLU A 22 -19.39 6.59 -4.67
N ARG A 23 -20.01 7.37 -3.79
CA ARG A 23 -19.82 7.24 -2.35
C ARG A 23 -20.66 6.10 -1.78
N VAL A 24 -20.00 5.11 -1.21
CA VAL A 24 -20.65 4.01 -0.47
C VAL A 24 -20.13 3.93 0.96
N ALA A 25 -20.92 3.38 1.87
CA ALA A 25 -20.47 3.12 3.24
C ALA A 25 -19.40 2.02 3.25
N THR A 26 -18.42 2.15 4.14
CA THR A 26 -17.50 1.05 4.47
C THR A 26 -17.91 0.41 5.78
N VAL A 27 -17.58 -0.86 5.93
CA VAL A 27 -17.80 -1.61 7.17
C VAL A 27 -16.47 -2.06 7.77
N ASP A 28 -16.44 -2.19 9.09
CA ASP A 28 -15.32 -2.82 9.80
C ASP A 28 -15.36 -4.35 9.68
N ALA A 29 -14.39 -5.01 10.33
CA ALA A 29 -14.32 -6.47 10.37
C ALA A 29 -15.51 -7.14 11.08
N PHE A 30 -16.34 -6.37 11.80
CA PHE A 30 -17.54 -6.82 12.51
C PHE A 30 -18.84 -6.47 11.78
N GLY A 31 -18.74 -5.90 10.56
CA GLY A 31 -19.88 -5.51 9.74
C GLY A 31 -20.57 -4.23 10.20
N ARG A 32 -19.90 -3.39 11.00
CA ARG A 32 -20.43 -2.09 11.44
C ARG A 32 -19.91 -0.98 10.54
N ASP A 33 -20.75 0.00 10.26
CA ASP A 33 -20.35 1.18 9.49
C ASP A 33 -19.17 1.89 10.18
N ASN A 34 -18.09 2.11 9.43
CA ASN A 34 -16.86 2.72 9.95
C ASN A 34 -16.31 3.85 9.08
N GLY A 35 -17.07 4.29 8.07
CA GLY A 35 -16.69 5.40 7.20
C GLY A 35 -17.34 5.30 5.82
N ALA A 36 -16.66 5.88 4.84
CA ALA A 36 -17.09 5.85 3.44
C ALA A 36 -15.91 5.61 2.50
N GLN A 37 -16.23 5.11 1.30
CA GLN A 37 -15.31 5.00 0.18
C GLN A 37 -15.96 5.57 -1.09
N LEU A 38 -15.14 6.15 -1.96
CA LEU A 38 -15.47 6.54 -3.32
C LEU A 38 -15.00 5.41 -4.23
N LEU A 39 -15.94 4.66 -4.80
CA LEU A 39 -15.63 3.60 -5.75
C LEU A 39 -15.14 4.21 -7.06
N ALA A 40 -14.00 3.76 -7.57
CA ALA A 40 -13.44 4.27 -8.82
C ALA A 40 -14.48 4.28 -9.94
N THR A 41 -14.61 5.41 -10.64
CA THR A 41 -15.38 5.48 -11.89
C THR A 41 -14.77 4.57 -12.95
N PRO A 42 -15.50 4.23 -14.04
CA PRO A 42 -14.92 3.48 -15.16
C PRO A 42 -13.63 4.11 -15.71
N THR A 43 -13.58 5.45 -15.81
CA THR A 43 -12.41 6.18 -16.29
C THR A 43 -11.24 6.13 -15.30
N GLU A 44 -11.49 6.25 -13.99
CA GLU A 44 -10.42 6.12 -12.99
C GLU A 44 -9.89 4.68 -12.92
N LEU A 45 -10.77 3.69 -13.08
CA LEU A 45 -10.38 2.27 -13.17
C LEU A 45 -9.52 2.00 -14.40
N GLU A 46 -9.87 2.56 -15.56
CA GLU A 46 -9.07 2.46 -16.78
C GLU A 46 -7.69 3.08 -16.63
N LYS A 47 -7.57 4.23 -15.93
CA LYS A 47 -6.25 4.81 -15.60
C LYS A 47 -5.41 3.87 -14.75
N LEU A 48 -6.01 3.24 -13.74
CA LEU A 48 -5.33 2.27 -12.88
C LEU A 48 -4.90 1.03 -13.66
N ALA A 49 -5.77 0.51 -14.54
CA ALA A 49 -5.46 -0.63 -15.41
C ALA A 49 -4.31 -0.29 -16.37
N LEU A 50 -4.39 0.86 -17.05
CA LEU A 50 -3.34 1.33 -17.94
C LEU A 50 -2.02 1.51 -17.20
N HIS A 51 -2.05 2.06 -15.99
CA HIS A 51 -0.86 2.14 -15.14
C HIS A 51 -0.31 0.75 -14.80
N ALA A 52 -1.15 -0.19 -14.40
CA ALA A 52 -0.74 -1.57 -14.10
C ALA A 52 -0.12 -2.28 -15.32
N GLU A 53 -0.64 -2.03 -16.52
CA GLU A 53 -0.19 -2.65 -17.78
C GLU A 53 1.08 -2.01 -18.35
N SER A 54 1.20 -0.69 -18.28
CA SER A 54 2.19 0.07 -19.06
C SER A 54 3.29 0.74 -18.24
N PHE A 55 3.11 0.87 -16.91
CA PHE A 55 4.14 1.48 -16.09
C PHE A 55 5.24 0.47 -15.79
N GLU A 56 6.43 0.79 -16.30
CA GLU A 56 7.66 0.09 -15.97
C GLU A 56 8.50 0.98 -15.06
N GLY A 57 8.72 0.51 -13.83
CA GLY A 57 9.63 1.18 -12.92
C GLY A 57 11.05 1.20 -13.48
N ALA A 58 11.79 2.29 -13.20
CA ALA A 58 13.19 2.37 -13.60
C ALA A 58 14.04 1.34 -12.82
N CYS A 59 15.06 0.77 -13.47
CA CYS A 59 16.05 -0.09 -12.82
C CYS A 59 17.00 0.80 -11.98
N VAL A 60 16.51 1.19 -10.81
CA VAL A 60 17.20 2.07 -9.86
C VAL A 60 17.20 1.38 -8.50
N ASP A 61 18.34 1.43 -7.82
CA ASP A 61 18.45 0.97 -6.43
C ASP A 61 17.73 1.97 -5.51
N LEU A 62 16.55 1.60 -5.02
CA LEU A 62 15.74 2.45 -4.14
C LEU A 62 15.85 2.04 -2.67
N ARG A 63 16.69 1.04 -2.34
CA ARG A 63 16.77 0.44 -1.00
C ARG A 63 17.00 1.48 0.08
N ASP A 64 17.97 2.36 -0.08
CA ASP A 64 18.30 3.36 0.94
C ASP A 64 17.14 4.35 1.20
N ALA A 65 16.48 4.81 0.14
CA ALA A 65 15.37 5.75 0.28
C ALA A 65 14.14 5.08 0.91
N VAL A 66 13.79 3.88 0.43
CA VAL A 66 12.65 3.11 0.95
C VAL A 66 12.87 2.65 2.40
N ARG A 67 14.11 2.29 2.79
CA ARG A 67 14.43 1.93 4.18
C ARG A 67 14.31 3.11 5.14
N ARG A 68 14.58 4.34 4.68
CA ARG A 68 14.33 5.55 5.48
C ARG A 68 12.85 5.81 5.65
N ILE A 69 12.05 5.64 4.59
CA ILE A 69 10.58 5.70 4.68
C ILE A 69 10.07 4.67 5.70
N GLU A 70 10.52 3.42 5.59
CA GLU A 70 10.16 2.35 6.52
C GLU A 70 10.54 2.70 7.97
N ALA A 71 11.74 3.24 8.20
CA ALA A 71 12.18 3.68 9.52
C ALA A 71 11.30 4.82 10.09
N GLY A 72 10.84 5.75 9.24
CA GLY A 72 9.89 6.78 9.65
C GLY A 72 8.51 6.22 10.01
N LEU A 73 8.00 5.27 9.20
CA LEU A 73 6.71 4.61 9.45
C LEU A 73 6.70 3.83 10.77
N PHE A 74 7.73 3.01 11.03
CA PHE A 74 7.84 2.20 12.25
C PHE A 74 8.53 2.91 13.42
N GLY A 75 8.98 4.15 13.23
CA GLY A 75 9.53 5.01 14.28
C GLY A 75 8.53 6.07 14.68
N GLU A 76 8.57 7.21 14.00
CA GLU A 76 7.78 8.42 14.33
C GLU A 76 6.28 8.20 14.23
N ARG A 77 5.84 7.33 13.31
CA ARG A 77 4.42 7.12 12.99
C ARG A 77 3.83 5.83 13.55
N VAL A 78 4.60 5.08 14.35
CA VAL A 78 4.18 3.76 14.86
C VAL A 78 2.92 3.85 15.73
N GLY A 79 2.79 4.92 16.51
CA GLY A 79 1.60 5.17 17.34
C GLY A 79 0.33 5.33 16.50
N ASP A 80 0.42 6.02 15.37
CA ASP A 80 -0.71 6.20 14.44
C ASP A 80 -1.13 4.87 13.83
N LEU A 81 -0.16 4.05 13.39
CA LEU A 81 -0.41 2.73 12.80
C LEU A 81 -1.15 1.81 13.79
N ILE A 82 -0.71 1.77 15.04
CA ILE A 82 -1.34 1.00 16.12
C ILE A 82 -2.74 1.56 16.42
N ALA A 83 -2.90 2.89 16.47
CA ALA A 83 -4.19 3.51 16.72
C ALA A 83 -5.22 3.19 15.62
N TYR A 84 -4.82 3.16 14.34
CA TYR A 84 -5.72 2.80 13.24
C TYR A 84 -6.16 1.36 13.30
N GLN A 85 -5.25 0.44 13.65
CA GLN A 85 -5.62 -0.95 13.88
C GLN A 85 -6.60 -1.08 15.06
N ALA A 86 -6.33 -0.41 16.17
CA ALA A 86 -7.22 -0.45 17.33
C ALA A 86 -8.62 0.07 16.98
N LEU A 87 -8.71 1.13 16.16
CA LEU A 87 -9.97 1.70 15.70
C LEU A 87 -10.72 0.78 14.73
N ASP A 88 -10.04 0.26 13.71
CA ASP A 88 -10.70 -0.46 12.60
C ASP A 88 -10.86 -1.97 12.83
N PHE A 89 -10.01 -2.57 13.66
CA PHE A 89 -10.03 -4.00 13.97
C PHE A 89 -10.36 -4.33 15.42
N GLN A 90 -10.43 -3.33 16.31
CA GLN A 90 -10.62 -3.54 17.75
C GLN A 90 -9.61 -4.52 18.36
N LYS A 91 -8.40 -4.50 17.80
CA LYS A 91 -7.27 -5.35 18.15
C LYS A 91 -6.30 -4.60 19.07
N GLN A 92 -5.76 -5.30 20.06
CA GLN A 92 -4.79 -4.75 21.01
C GLN A 92 -3.35 -5.22 20.72
N ASP A 93 -3.17 -6.16 19.81
CA ASP A 93 -1.91 -6.82 19.47
C ASP A 93 -1.05 -6.01 18.49
N GLY A 94 -1.37 -4.74 18.21
CA GLY A 94 -0.61 -3.91 17.28
C GLY A 94 0.84 -3.69 17.64
N ILE A 95 1.16 -3.62 18.94
CA ILE A 95 2.55 -3.56 19.40
C ILE A 95 3.29 -4.84 19.00
N THR A 96 2.66 -6.01 19.21
CA THR A 96 3.23 -7.30 18.81
C THR A 96 3.42 -7.37 17.30
N GLU A 97 2.43 -6.95 16.52
CA GLU A 97 2.51 -6.96 15.06
C GLU A 97 3.61 -6.01 14.52
N VAL A 98 3.91 -4.91 15.21
CA VAL A 98 5.06 -4.05 14.89
C VAL A 98 6.38 -4.78 15.10
N GLU A 99 6.55 -5.43 16.26
CA GLU A 99 7.77 -6.20 16.56
C GLU A 99 7.98 -7.35 15.56
N GLU A 100 6.89 -8.06 15.21
CA GLU A 100 6.92 -9.09 14.16
C GLU A 100 7.30 -8.51 12.80
N SER A 101 6.76 -7.34 12.44
CA SER A 101 7.09 -6.65 11.19
C SER A 101 8.56 -6.26 11.15
N LEU A 102 9.10 -5.67 12.21
CA LEU A 102 10.51 -5.30 12.30
C LEU A 102 11.46 -6.50 12.15
N GLN A 103 11.14 -7.62 12.80
CA GLN A 103 11.91 -8.85 12.70
C GLN A 103 11.84 -9.47 11.29
N ALA A 104 10.65 -9.52 10.70
CA ALA A 104 10.46 -10.01 9.33
C ALA A 104 11.21 -9.12 8.32
N ASN A 105 11.06 -7.81 8.42
CA ASN A 105 11.73 -6.82 7.57
C ASN A 105 13.25 -6.96 7.62
N ALA A 106 13.84 -7.28 8.78
CA ALA A 106 15.28 -7.49 8.90
C ALA A 106 15.78 -8.67 8.04
N ILE A 107 15.00 -9.75 7.93
CA ILE A 107 15.32 -10.89 7.09
C ILE A 107 15.02 -10.58 5.62
N GLU A 108 13.86 -10.01 5.33
CA GLU A 108 13.46 -9.68 3.96
C GLU A 108 14.38 -8.65 3.29
N ARG A 109 14.91 -7.68 4.05
CA ARG A 109 15.96 -6.77 3.58
C ARG A 109 17.18 -7.52 3.07
N ARG A 110 17.63 -8.55 3.79
CA ARG A 110 18.79 -9.37 3.40
C ARG A 110 18.49 -10.20 2.15
N LEU A 111 17.27 -10.70 2.02
CA LEU A 111 16.83 -11.43 0.82
C LEU A 111 16.78 -10.50 -0.40
N ASN A 112 16.24 -9.29 -0.25
CA ASN A 112 16.26 -8.26 -1.29
C ASN A 112 17.69 -7.84 -1.67
N ASP A 113 18.58 -7.69 -0.68
CA ASP A 113 19.99 -7.37 -0.94
C ASP A 113 20.68 -8.47 -1.77
N ALA A 114 20.40 -9.73 -1.45
CA ALA A 114 20.91 -10.87 -2.21
C ALA A 114 20.32 -10.92 -3.63
N LEU A 115 19.01 -10.64 -3.78
CA LEU A 115 18.33 -10.59 -5.07
C LEU A 115 18.90 -9.49 -5.97
N PHE A 116 19.08 -8.28 -5.43
CA PHE A 116 19.68 -7.16 -6.15
C PHE A 116 21.11 -7.48 -6.57
N ALA A 117 21.90 -8.10 -5.70
CA ALA A 117 23.26 -8.51 -6.03
C ALA A 117 23.30 -9.60 -7.12
N ALA A 118 22.39 -10.57 -7.09
CA ALA A 118 22.27 -11.60 -8.12
C ALA A 118 21.88 -11.00 -9.48
N GLU A 119 20.96 -10.04 -9.48
CA GLU A 119 20.58 -9.32 -10.69
C GLU A 119 21.73 -8.47 -11.25
N ALA A 120 22.46 -7.75 -10.40
CA ALA A 120 23.62 -6.97 -10.82
C ALA A 120 24.74 -7.83 -11.44
N ARG A 121 24.80 -9.13 -11.09
CA ARG A 121 25.69 -10.12 -11.71
C ARG A 121 25.10 -10.77 -12.97
N GLY A 122 23.84 -10.49 -13.31
CA GLY A 122 23.13 -11.09 -14.45
C GLY A 122 22.66 -12.53 -14.21
N GLU A 123 22.60 -12.98 -12.96
CA GLU A 123 22.14 -14.34 -12.61
C GLU A 123 20.62 -14.48 -12.67
N VAL A 124 19.92 -13.37 -12.45
CA VAL A 124 18.45 -13.27 -12.47
C VAL A 124 18.04 -11.97 -13.16
N VAL A 125 16.81 -11.93 -13.67
CA VAL A 125 16.17 -10.72 -14.21
C VAL A 125 14.90 -10.49 -13.42
N VAL A 126 14.78 -9.33 -12.78
CA VAL A 126 13.57 -8.93 -12.07
C VAL A 126 12.71 -8.06 -13.01
N PRO A 127 11.49 -8.48 -13.37
CA PRO A 127 10.61 -7.63 -14.16
C PRO A 127 10.07 -6.48 -13.30
N ARG A 128 10.14 -5.23 -13.78
CA ARG A 128 9.63 -4.03 -13.09
C ARG A 128 8.18 -3.71 -13.47
N ARG A 129 7.39 -4.76 -13.67
CA ARG A 129 5.95 -4.64 -13.93
C ARG A 129 5.22 -4.39 -12.62
N VAL A 130 4.07 -3.73 -12.69
CA VAL A 130 3.27 -3.45 -11.49
C VAL A 130 2.87 -4.77 -10.80
N ALA A 131 3.27 -4.90 -9.54
CA ALA A 131 2.84 -5.99 -8.68
C ALA A 131 1.45 -5.69 -8.09
N LEU A 132 0.50 -6.57 -8.33
CA LEU A 132 -0.85 -6.48 -7.75
C LEU A 132 -0.85 -7.11 -6.36
N VAL A 133 -1.17 -6.33 -5.33
CA VAL A 133 -1.15 -6.77 -3.93
C VAL A 133 -2.54 -6.62 -3.34
N SER A 134 -3.13 -7.72 -2.86
CA SER A 134 -4.40 -7.70 -2.14
C SER A 134 -4.18 -7.58 -0.64
N CYS A 135 -5.05 -6.81 0.03
CA CYS A 135 -5.07 -6.73 1.49
C CYS A 135 -5.67 -8.01 2.10
N VAL A 136 -4.94 -8.69 2.98
CA VAL A 136 -5.48 -9.79 3.79
C VAL A 136 -6.07 -9.27 5.10
N SER A 137 -6.99 -10.04 5.69
CA SER A 137 -7.95 -9.51 6.69
C SER A 137 -7.57 -9.69 8.15
N ASN A 138 -6.56 -10.49 8.47
CA ASN A 138 -6.27 -10.87 9.86
C ASN A 138 -4.97 -10.28 10.39
N PHE A 139 -4.14 -9.72 9.51
CA PHE A 139 -2.92 -9.00 9.86
C PHE A 139 -3.10 -7.52 9.58
N THR A 140 -2.39 -6.69 10.33
CA THR A 140 -2.31 -5.27 10.05
C THR A 140 -1.72 -5.03 8.68
N ASN A 141 -2.16 -3.95 8.07
CA ASN A 141 -1.58 -3.48 6.82
C ASN A 141 -0.11 -3.06 7.00
N PHE A 142 0.35 -2.73 8.21
CA PHE A 142 1.77 -2.49 8.45
C PHE A 142 2.59 -3.78 8.65
N LEU A 143 2.00 -4.89 9.10
CA LEU A 143 2.67 -6.18 9.03
C LEU A 143 2.63 -6.72 7.59
N ASP A 144 1.45 -6.86 6.99
CA ASP A 144 1.32 -7.53 5.69
C ASP A 144 1.67 -6.64 4.48
N LEU A 145 1.03 -5.48 4.33
CA LEU A 145 1.23 -4.64 3.15
C LEU A 145 2.59 -3.97 3.14
N SER A 146 3.11 -3.50 4.28
CA SER A 146 4.43 -2.84 4.28
C SER A 146 5.54 -3.77 3.78
N ARG A 147 5.51 -5.04 4.19
CA ARG A 147 6.43 -6.07 3.71
C ARG A 147 6.28 -6.26 2.20
N LYS A 148 5.07 -6.52 1.71
CA LYS A 148 4.84 -6.77 0.27
C LYS A 148 5.15 -5.54 -0.59
N VAL A 149 4.79 -4.34 -0.13
CA VAL A 149 4.88 -3.10 -0.91
C VAL A 149 6.29 -2.56 -0.86
N LEU A 150 6.86 -2.32 0.33
CA LEU A 150 8.16 -1.67 0.44
C LEU A 150 9.28 -2.55 -0.15
N ARG A 151 9.21 -3.88 0.03
CA ARG A 151 10.21 -4.79 -0.58
C ARG A 151 10.16 -4.76 -2.11
N ASN A 152 8.99 -4.62 -2.73
CA ASN A 152 8.91 -4.48 -4.19
C ASN A 152 9.47 -3.12 -4.64
N ILE A 153 9.09 -2.04 -3.97
CA ILE A 153 9.55 -0.69 -4.32
C ILE A 153 11.07 -0.56 -4.15
N GLU A 154 11.69 -1.20 -3.16
CA GLU A 154 13.16 -1.26 -3.03
C GLU A 154 13.87 -1.73 -4.32
N MET A 155 13.24 -2.63 -5.07
CA MET A 155 13.74 -3.22 -6.31
C MET A 155 13.30 -2.44 -7.56
N GLY A 156 12.63 -1.29 -7.38
CA GLY A 156 12.03 -0.51 -8.46
C GLY A 156 10.76 -1.14 -9.03
N VAL A 157 10.18 -2.14 -8.37
CA VAL A 157 8.93 -2.79 -8.82
C VAL A 157 7.75 -1.97 -8.30
N PRO A 158 6.93 -1.36 -9.19
CA PRO A 158 5.76 -0.60 -8.78
C PRO A 158 4.70 -1.50 -8.16
N VAL A 159 3.85 -0.96 -7.29
CA VAL A 159 2.84 -1.75 -6.59
C VAL A 159 1.46 -1.10 -6.69
N LEU A 160 0.45 -1.88 -7.05
CA LEU A 160 -0.95 -1.49 -6.97
C LEU A 160 -1.65 -2.32 -5.89
N VAL A 161 -2.09 -1.65 -4.82
CA VAL A 161 -2.86 -2.29 -3.74
C VAL A 161 -4.34 -2.32 -4.07
N LEU A 162 -4.93 -3.51 -3.99
CA LEU A 162 -6.36 -3.74 -4.12
C LEU A 162 -7.00 -3.73 -2.73
N SER A 163 -7.91 -2.77 -2.51
CA SER A 163 -8.65 -2.62 -1.25
C SER A 163 -9.57 -3.82 -0.98
N ARG A 164 -10.02 -3.98 0.26
CA ARG A 164 -11.07 -4.95 0.61
C ARG A 164 -12.16 -4.25 1.39
N SER A 165 -13.41 -4.63 1.15
CA SER A 165 -14.59 -3.96 1.72
C SER A 165 -14.58 -3.83 3.25
N ASN A 166 -14.08 -4.85 3.97
CA ASN A 166 -14.07 -4.88 5.43
C ASN A 166 -12.79 -4.35 6.10
N THR A 167 -11.80 -3.93 5.30
CA THR A 167 -10.52 -3.37 5.78
C THR A 167 -10.11 -2.10 5.03
N ALA A 168 -11.06 -1.51 4.30
CA ALA A 168 -10.83 -0.39 3.39
C ALA A 168 -10.26 0.84 4.11
N GLN A 169 -10.83 1.21 5.26
CA GLN A 169 -10.37 2.37 6.04
C GLN A 169 -8.92 2.18 6.49
N HIS A 170 -8.62 1.08 7.20
CA HIS A 170 -7.26 0.80 7.68
C HIS A 170 -6.23 0.76 6.55
N SER A 171 -6.57 0.11 5.43
CA SER A 171 -5.66 -0.04 4.29
C SER A 171 -5.39 1.29 3.61
N PHE A 172 -6.42 2.11 3.45
CA PHE A 172 -6.28 3.42 2.84
C PHE A 172 -5.48 4.41 3.71
N ARG A 173 -5.68 4.38 5.02
CA ARG A 173 -4.93 5.24 5.96
C ARG A 173 -3.43 4.97 5.87
N TRP A 174 -3.06 3.70 5.87
CA TRP A 174 -1.68 3.27 5.61
C TRP A 174 -1.20 3.65 4.20
N ALA A 175 -2.03 3.43 3.17
CA ALA A 175 -1.69 3.77 1.79
C ALA A 175 -1.39 5.27 1.60
N ALA A 176 -2.19 6.13 2.22
CA ALA A 176 -1.98 7.57 2.21
C ALA A 176 -0.66 7.96 2.89
N MET A 177 -0.30 7.31 4.00
CA MET A 177 0.98 7.53 4.67
C MET A 177 2.17 7.13 3.78
N VAL A 178 2.09 5.98 3.11
CA VAL A 178 3.14 5.53 2.17
C VAL A 178 3.27 6.50 1.00
N ASN A 179 2.15 6.88 0.37
CA ASN A 179 2.16 7.80 -0.76
C ASN A 179 2.78 9.16 -0.38
N ASN A 180 2.44 9.71 0.78
CA ASN A 180 3.03 10.95 1.27
C ASN A 180 4.53 10.79 1.55
N ALA A 181 4.94 9.69 2.18
CA ALA A 181 6.34 9.43 2.47
C ALA A 181 7.20 9.25 1.20
N LEU A 182 6.65 8.66 0.13
CA LEU A 182 7.30 8.61 -1.18
C LEU A 182 7.52 10.01 -1.75
N ALA A 183 6.48 10.85 -1.73
CA ALA A 183 6.56 12.23 -2.21
C ALA A 183 7.58 13.06 -1.40
N GLU A 184 7.56 12.96 -0.07
CA GLU A 184 8.50 13.64 0.83
C GLU A 184 9.94 13.19 0.61
N ALA A 185 10.16 11.91 0.28
CA ALA A 185 11.47 11.38 -0.07
C ALA A 185 11.93 11.72 -1.50
N GLY A 186 11.10 12.43 -2.29
CA GLY A 186 11.38 12.76 -3.69
C GLY A 186 11.36 11.54 -4.63
N LEU A 187 10.66 10.47 -4.25
CA LEU A 187 10.48 9.29 -5.08
C LEU A 187 9.27 9.44 -6.00
N ASP A 188 9.29 8.74 -7.14
CA ASP A 188 8.15 8.73 -8.06
C ASP A 188 6.95 8.06 -7.38
N THR A 189 5.91 8.85 -7.13
CA THR A 189 4.65 8.37 -6.54
C THR A 189 3.90 7.37 -7.42
N HIS A 190 4.26 7.18 -8.70
CA HIS A 190 3.74 6.09 -9.51
C HIS A 190 4.31 4.72 -9.12
N LEU A 191 5.33 4.65 -8.25
CA LEU A 191 5.78 3.40 -7.66
C LEU A 191 4.74 2.78 -6.72
N PHE A 192 3.73 3.54 -6.28
CA PHE A 192 2.66 3.07 -5.41
C PHE A 192 1.31 3.62 -5.85
N SER A 193 0.36 2.71 -6.04
CA SER A 193 -1.02 3.03 -6.35
C SER A 193 -1.97 2.25 -5.44
N PHE A 194 -3.18 2.77 -5.24
CA PHE A 194 -4.23 2.15 -4.44
C PHE A 194 -5.54 2.18 -5.22
N ALA A 195 -6.23 1.04 -5.32
CA ALA A 195 -7.53 0.93 -5.95
C ALA A 195 -8.65 0.86 -4.90
N SER A 196 -9.43 1.93 -4.79
CA SER A 196 -10.75 1.91 -4.14
C SER A 196 -11.77 1.36 -5.13
N ALA A 197 -12.06 0.06 -5.02
CA ALA A 197 -12.74 -0.69 -6.06
C ALA A 197 -13.65 -1.77 -5.46
N SER A 198 -14.81 -2.00 -6.06
CA SER A 198 -15.66 -3.15 -5.76
C SER A 198 -14.99 -4.46 -6.16
N LEU A 199 -15.52 -5.61 -5.73
CA LEU A 199 -14.98 -6.91 -6.10
C LEU A 199 -14.93 -7.11 -7.62
N ASP A 200 -16.01 -6.74 -8.32
CA ASP A 200 -16.09 -6.84 -9.79
C ASP A 200 -15.04 -5.94 -10.47
N GLN A 201 -14.81 -4.75 -9.94
CA GLN A 201 -13.78 -3.83 -10.44
C GLN A 201 -12.37 -4.38 -10.19
N GLN A 202 -12.12 -5.02 -9.04
CA GLN A 202 -10.84 -5.67 -8.76
C GLN A 202 -10.59 -6.87 -9.66
N GLN A 203 -11.61 -7.67 -9.95
CA GLN A 203 -11.50 -8.80 -10.89
C GLN A 203 -11.12 -8.31 -12.29
N ARG A 204 -11.59 -7.14 -12.71
CA ARG A 204 -11.18 -6.51 -13.97
C ARG A 204 -9.73 -6.03 -13.98
N LEU A 205 -9.18 -5.60 -12.84
CA LEU A 205 -7.77 -5.23 -12.73
C LEU A 205 -6.82 -6.44 -12.69
N LEU A 206 -7.34 -7.61 -12.33
CA LEU A 206 -6.59 -8.87 -12.26
C LEU A 206 -6.61 -9.68 -13.56
N ALA A 207 -7.51 -9.34 -14.50
CA ALA A 207 -7.72 -10.02 -15.76
C ALA A 207 -6.73 -9.53 -16.83
#